data_AF-A0A553SIC0-F1
#
_entry.id   AF-A0A553SIC0-F1
#
_cell.length_a   1.000
_cell.length_b   1.000
_cell.length_c   1.000
_cell.angle_alpha   90.00
_cell.angle_beta   90.00
_cell.angle_gamma   90.00
#
_symmetry.space_group_name_H-M   'P 1'
#
loop_
_entity.id
_entity.type
_entity.pdbx_description
1 polymer ?
#
loop_
_entity_poly.entity_id
_entity_poly.type
_entity_poly.pdbx_seq_one_letter_code
_entity_poly.pdbx_strand_id
1 'polypeptide(L)'
;METVHGKRRRAFLLSDIAGAGFLVVVYMGLILFLDRNMYAFTTNLAYWVVFWCCGALCSLLIGQVISSRPSWKLPVYIAVFAVFFLLLQQTHSIALTGLYGAICTLLLYFGKYLAKNIKTFKISFCVIPLVLLLFLFLLPDTTVKKEWNEVVGQNSYSAYFLYFNGEKEIPVEAKAGEELRVKVQVQNENGGGYSYYIVDGQNRTLSQLQEESRELKLNIEKTGTYTIVLKGNGLRGGFDVEWQQRQQDT
;
A
#
# COMPACT_ATOMS: atom_id res chain seq x y z
N MET A 1 14.44 -39.57 -12.11
CA MET A 1 13.10 -40.14 -12.45
C MET A 1 12.04 -39.37 -11.68
N GLU A 2 11.29 -38.48 -12.33
CA GLU A 2 10.10 -37.88 -11.71
C GLU A 2 8.94 -38.87 -11.80
N THR A 3 8.36 -39.24 -10.66
CA THR A 3 7.18 -40.11 -10.63
C THR A 3 6.00 -39.41 -11.30
N VAL A 4 5.12 -40.17 -11.97
CA VAL A 4 3.90 -39.67 -12.63
C VAL A 4 3.04 -38.83 -11.66
N HIS A 5 3.05 -39.19 -10.38
CA HIS A 5 2.43 -38.43 -9.29
C HIS A 5 3.06 -37.04 -9.07
N GLY A 6 4.39 -36.93 -9.10
CA GLY A 6 5.11 -35.66 -8.98
C GLY A 6 4.80 -34.70 -10.13
N LYS A 7 4.73 -35.22 -11.37
CA LYS A 7 4.41 -34.42 -12.56
C LYS A 7 2.98 -33.88 -12.54
N ARG A 8 2.03 -34.70 -12.07
CA ARG A 8 0.63 -34.30 -11.90
C ARG A 8 0.48 -33.25 -10.80
N ARG A 9 1.15 -33.43 -9.66
CA ARG A 9 1.15 -32.47 -8.53
C ARG A 9 1.73 -31.12 -8.94
N ARG A 10 2.87 -31.08 -9.63
CA ARG A 10 3.47 -29.83 -10.12
C ARG A 10 2.58 -29.09 -11.13
N ALA A 11 1.92 -29.81 -12.03
CA ALA A 11 0.98 -29.21 -12.97
C ALA A 11 -0.21 -28.55 -12.26
N PHE A 12 -0.72 -29.17 -11.19
CA PHE A 12 -1.78 -28.58 -10.35
C PHE A 12 -1.28 -27.33 -9.60
N LEU A 13 -0.10 -27.40 -8.97
CA LEU A 13 0.51 -26.25 -8.27
C LEU A 13 0.70 -25.04 -9.20
N LEU A 14 1.17 -25.27 -10.43
CA LEU A 14 1.35 -24.20 -11.42
C LEU A 14 0.02 -23.57 -11.84
N SER A 15 -1.05 -24.36 -11.98
CA SER A 15 -2.38 -23.80 -12.27
C SER A 15 -2.95 -23.00 -11.11
N ASP A 16 -2.64 -23.38 -9.87
CA ASP A 16 -3.06 -22.63 -8.67
C ASP A 16 -2.33 -21.28 -8.58
N ILE A 17 -1.01 -21.26 -8.82
CA ILE A 17 -0.20 -20.03 -8.86
C ILE A 17 -0.64 -19.14 -10.03
N ALA A 18 -0.88 -19.70 -11.21
CA ALA A 18 -1.36 -18.93 -12.37
C ALA A 18 -2.74 -18.31 -12.14
N GLY A 19 -3.64 -19.03 -11.45
CA GLY A 19 -4.94 -18.48 -11.05
C GLY A 19 -4.79 -17.30 -10.08
N ALA A 20 -3.90 -17.40 -9.10
CA ALA A 20 -3.61 -16.31 -8.17
C ALA A 20 -2.95 -15.12 -8.88
N GLY A 21 -2.05 -15.38 -9.84
CA GLY A 21 -1.45 -14.35 -10.66
C GLY A 21 -2.47 -13.64 -11.56
N PHE A 22 -3.41 -14.37 -12.15
CA PHE A 22 -4.52 -13.77 -12.89
C PHE A 22 -5.36 -12.85 -12.00
N LEU A 23 -5.74 -13.31 -10.81
CA LEU A 23 -6.47 -12.50 -9.84
C LEU A 23 -5.73 -11.19 -9.53
N VAL A 24 -4.44 -11.26 -9.22
CA VAL A 24 -3.62 -10.08 -8.88
C VAL A 24 -3.52 -9.13 -10.06
N VAL A 25 -3.25 -9.62 -11.27
CA VAL A 25 -3.11 -8.75 -12.46
C VAL A 25 -4.42 -8.04 -12.78
N VAL A 26 -5.54 -8.74 -12.71
CA VAL A 26 -6.87 -8.13 -12.93
C VAL A 26 -7.17 -7.09 -11.85
N TYR A 27 -6.89 -7.41 -10.59
CA TYR A 27 -7.16 -6.50 -9.47
C TYR A 27 -6.27 -5.25 -9.51
N MET A 28 -4.97 -5.43 -9.81
CA MET A 28 -4.03 -4.33 -10.07
C MET A 28 -4.52 -3.42 -11.20
N GLY A 29 -4.91 -4.00 -12.34
CA GLY A 29 -5.41 -3.25 -13.49
C GLY A 29 -6.69 -2.47 -13.16
N LEU A 30 -7.60 -3.06 -12.39
CA LEU A 30 -8.84 -2.42 -11.95
C LEU A 30 -8.57 -1.22 -11.03
N ILE A 31 -7.67 -1.37 -10.04
CA ILE A 31 -7.31 -0.26 -9.13
C ILE A 31 -6.63 0.87 -9.90
N LEU A 32 -5.67 0.56 -10.78
CA LEU A 32 -5.02 1.58 -11.61
C LEU A 32 -6.00 2.32 -12.51
N PHE A 33 -6.99 1.62 -13.06
CA PHE A 33 -7.99 2.23 -13.94
C PHE A 33 -8.96 3.15 -13.18
N LEU A 34 -9.40 2.74 -11.99
CA LEU A 34 -10.39 3.46 -11.19
C LEU A 34 -9.78 4.63 -10.40
N ASP A 35 -8.72 4.37 -9.63
CA ASP A 35 -8.14 5.36 -8.70
C ASP A 35 -7.18 6.31 -9.44
N ARG A 36 -6.50 5.80 -10.47
CA ARG A 36 -5.44 6.53 -11.24
C ARG A 36 -4.36 7.15 -10.36
N ASN A 37 -4.30 6.76 -9.09
CA ASN A 37 -3.34 7.21 -8.11
C ASN A 37 -2.11 6.30 -8.15
N MET A 38 -1.17 6.62 -9.04
CA MET A 38 0.07 5.85 -9.15
C MET A 38 0.89 5.89 -7.85
N TYR A 39 0.82 7.00 -7.11
CA TYR A 39 1.54 7.16 -5.86
C TYR A 39 1.10 6.17 -4.77
N ALA A 40 -0.21 6.10 -4.51
CA ALA A 40 -0.78 5.14 -3.56
C ALA A 40 -0.54 3.69 -4.02
N PHE A 41 -0.52 3.47 -5.33
CA PHE A 41 -0.29 2.15 -5.91
C PHE A 41 1.14 1.63 -5.70
N THR A 42 2.15 2.49 -5.84
CA THR A 42 3.58 2.15 -5.69
C THR A 42 4.06 2.15 -4.24
N THR A 43 3.49 2.98 -3.37
CA THR A 43 3.86 2.99 -1.94
C THR A 43 3.37 1.74 -1.20
N ASN A 44 2.31 1.11 -1.67
CA ASN A 44 1.74 -0.10 -1.06
C ASN A 44 2.24 -1.41 -1.70
N LEU A 45 3.52 -1.52 -2.07
CA LEU A 45 4.11 -2.74 -2.67
C LEU A 45 3.87 -4.01 -1.84
N ALA A 46 4.00 -3.90 -0.51
CA ALA A 46 3.78 -5.02 0.40
C ALA A 46 2.35 -5.59 0.29
N TYR A 47 1.35 -4.73 0.12
CA TYR A 47 -0.04 -5.15 -0.06
C TYR A 47 -0.18 -6.10 -1.25
N TRP A 48 0.45 -5.78 -2.38
CA TRP A 48 0.38 -6.59 -3.58
C TRP A 48 1.06 -7.96 -3.42
N VAL A 49 2.23 -7.98 -2.76
CA VAL A 49 2.96 -9.22 -2.47
C VAL A 49 2.14 -10.10 -1.54
N VAL A 50 1.59 -9.53 -0.46
CA VAL A 50 0.75 -10.28 0.49
C VAL A 50 -0.52 -10.76 -0.19
N PHE A 51 -1.18 -9.95 -1.02
CA PHE A 51 -2.39 -10.36 -1.76
C PHE A 51 -2.12 -11.53 -2.69
N TRP A 52 -1.01 -11.51 -3.43
CA TRP A 52 -0.60 -12.61 -4.29
C TRP A 52 -0.28 -13.89 -3.51
N CYS A 53 0.54 -13.77 -2.45
CA CYS A 53 0.91 -14.89 -1.59
C CYS A 53 -0.31 -15.51 -0.90
N CYS A 54 -1.21 -14.69 -0.35
CA CYS A 54 -2.46 -15.14 0.24
C CYS A 54 -3.31 -15.87 -0.82
N GLY A 55 -3.50 -15.29 -2.00
CA GLY A 55 -4.26 -15.93 -3.09
C GLY A 55 -3.69 -17.30 -3.46
N ALA A 56 -2.36 -17.41 -3.60
CA ALA A 56 -1.69 -18.66 -3.91
C ALA A 56 -1.81 -19.69 -2.78
N LEU A 57 -1.49 -19.31 -1.54
CA LEU A 57 -1.57 -20.19 -0.36
C LEU A 57 -2.99 -20.68 -0.12
N CYS A 58 -4.00 -19.82 -0.24
CA CYS A 58 -5.40 -20.21 -0.09
C CYS A 58 -5.80 -21.22 -1.17
N SER A 59 -5.37 -21.00 -2.41
CA SER A 59 -5.60 -21.92 -3.53
C SER A 59 -5.05 -23.32 -3.26
N LEU A 60 -3.84 -23.38 -2.67
CA LEU A 60 -3.14 -24.61 -2.32
C LEU A 60 -3.77 -25.34 -1.13
N LEU A 61 -4.00 -24.62 -0.03
CA LEU A 61 -4.55 -25.18 1.21
C LEU A 61 -5.98 -25.68 1.00
N ILE A 62 -6.84 -24.90 0.34
CA ILE A 62 -8.23 -25.32 0.08
C ILE A 62 -8.28 -26.46 -0.94
N GLY A 63 -7.36 -26.48 -1.91
CA GLY A 63 -7.20 -27.59 -2.85
C GLY A 63 -6.86 -28.93 -2.18
N GLN A 64 -6.03 -28.90 -1.13
CA GLN A 64 -5.60 -30.09 -0.40
C GLN A 64 -6.60 -30.51 0.69
N VAL A 65 -7.08 -29.56 1.50
CA VAL A 65 -7.91 -29.84 2.69
C VAL A 65 -9.35 -30.19 2.31
N ILE A 66 -9.90 -29.59 1.25
CA ILE A 66 -11.30 -29.77 0.85
C ILE A 66 -11.41 -30.72 -0.36
N SER A 67 -10.47 -31.65 -0.51
CA SER A 67 -10.61 -32.76 -1.47
C SER A 67 -11.81 -33.66 -1.13
N SER A 68 -12.19 -33.71 0.15
CA SER A 68 -13.16 -34.66 0.72
C SER A 68 -14.61 -34.17 0.71
N ARG A 69 -14.86 -32.85 0.58
CA ARG A 69 -16.21 -32.24 0.61
C ARG A 69 -16.34 -31.05 -0.36
N PRO A 70 -16.61 -31.28 -1.66
CA PRO A 70 -16.53 -30.23 -2.69
C PRO A 70 -17.46 -29.02 -2.46
N SER A 71 -18.62 -29.21 -1.81
CA SER A 71 -19.60 -28.14 -1.56
C SER A 71 -19.11 -27.02 -0.63
N TRP A 72 -18.07 -27.27 0.17
CA TRP A 72 -17.51 -26.27 1.10
C TRP A 72 -16.38 -25.43 0.51
N LYS A 73 -15.91 -25.74 -0.71
CA LYS A 73 -14.77 -25.04 -1.33
C LYS A 73 -15.07 -23.54 -1.49
N LEU A 74 -16.19 -23.22 -2.12
CA LEU A 74 -16.56 -21.85 -2.46
C LEU A 74 -16.80 -20.96 -1.22
N PRO A 75 -17.60 -21.35 -0.20
CA PRO A 75 -17.79 -20.52 0.99
C PRO A 75 -16.50 -20.29 1.78
N VAL A 76 -15.56 -21.26 1.81
CA VAL A 76 -14.27 -21.08 2.48
C VAL A 76 -13.40 -20.06 1.75
N TYR A 77 -13.35 -20.07 0.41
CA TYR A 77 -12.63 -19.01 -0.33
C TYR A 77 -13.21 -17.62 -0.04
N ILE A 78 -14.54 -17.50 -0.04
CA ILE A 78 -15.21 -16.22 0.25
C ILE A 78 -14.86 -15.75 1.66
N ALA A 79 -14.93 -16.64 2.66
CA ALA A 79 -14.59 -16.31 4.04
C ALA A 79 -13.13 -15.84 4.18
N VAL A 80 -12.18 -16.52 3.54
CA VAL A 80 -10.76 -16.16 3.62
C VAL A 80 -10.49 -14.80 2.98
N PHE A 81 -11.02 -14.54 1.78
CA PHE A 81 -10.87 -13.23 1.16
C PHE A 81 -11.62 -12.14 1.95
N ALA A 82 -12.79 -12.43 2.52
CA ALA A 82 -13.50 -11.49 3.38
C ALA A 82 -12.68 -11.13 4.63
N VAL A 83 -12.09 -12.11 5.32
CA VAL A 83 -11.19 -11.86 6.45
C VAL A 83 -9.97 -11.05 6.01
N PHE A 84 -9.37 -11.37 4.86
CA PHE A 84 -8.26 -10.61 4.30
C PHE A 84 -8.60 -9.13 4.09
N PHE A 85 -9.76 -8.84 3.47
CA PHE A 85 -10.21 -7.47 3.25
C PHE A 85 -10.60 -6.76 4.56
N LEU A 86 -11.18 -7.46 5.55
CA LEU A 86 -11.46 -6.90 6.87
C LEU A 86 -10.19 -6.48 7.62
N LEU A 87 -9.12 -7.28 7.52
CA LEU A 87 -7.84 -6.97 8.18
C LEU A 87 -7.11 -5.79 7.54
N LEU A 88 -7.24 -5.62 6.21
CA LEU A 88 -6.48 -4.62 5.47
C LEU A 88 -7.24 -3.32 5.22
N GLN A 89 -8.58 -3.34 5.23
CA GLN A 89 -9.40 -2.15 5.01
C GLN A 89 -10.47 -2.03 6.10
N GLN A 90 -10.10 -1.36 7.18
CA GLN A 90 -10.94 -1.17 8.38
C GLN A 90 -12.22 -0.34 8.13
N THR A 91 -12.34 0.36 6.99
CA THR A 91 -13.39 1.36 6.76
C THR A 91 -14.58 0.87 5.93
N HIS A 92 -14.56 -0.36 5.39
CA HIS A 92 -15.64 -0.86 4.56
C HIS A 92 -16.73 -1.59 5.36
N SER A 93 -17.99 -1.38 4.96
CA SER A 93 -19.12 -2.17 5.45
C SER A 93 -18.88 -3.66 5.20
N ILE A 94 -19.23 -4.51 6.19
CA ILE A 94 -19.09 -5.98 6.13
C ILE A 94 -19.68 -6.56 4.84
N ALA A 95 -20.78 -5.98 4.35
CA ALA A 95 -21.43 -6.41 3.11
C ALA A 95 -20.54 -6.20 1.87
N LEU A 96 -19.85 -5.06 1.78
CA LEU A 96 -18.93 -4.77 0.66
C LEU A 96 -17.73 -5.71 0.70
N THR A 97 -17.19 -5.97 1.90
CA THR A 97 -16.09 -6.91 2.09
C THR A 97 -16.45 -8.32 1.63
N GLY A 98 -17.66 -8.79 1.94
CA GLY A 98 -18.17 -10.07 1.44
C GLY A 98 -18.28 -10.10 -0.09
N LEU A 99 -18.77 -9.02 -0.70
CA LEU A 99 -18.87 -8.89 -2.15
C LEU A 99 -17.50 -8.93 -2.83
N TYR A 100 -16.51 -8.18 -2.33
CA TYR A 100 -15.14 -8.21 -2.84
C TYR A 100 -14.53 -9.61 -2.73
N GLY A 101 -14.76 -10.30 -1.61
CA GLY A 101 -14.30 -11.68 -1.43
C GLY A 101 -14.94 -12.66 -2.41
N ALA A 102 -16.23 -12.50 -2.70
CA ALA A 102 -16.93 -13.31 -3.71
C ALA A 102 -16.39 -13.08 -5.13
N ILE A 103 -16.20 -11.82 -5.53
CA ILE A 103 -15.62 -11.47 -6.83
C ILE A 103 -14.21 -12.06 -6.97
N CYS A 104 -13.35 -11.90 -5.95
CA CYS A 104 -12.00 -12.47 -5.96
C CYS A 104 -12.01 -13.99 -6.09
N THR A 105 -12.93 -14.65 -5.40
CA THR A 105 -13.11 -16.12 -5.48
C THR A 105 -13.48 -16.55 -6.89
N LEU A 106 -14.42 -15.86 -7.53
CA LEU A 106 -14.86 -16.15 -8.90
C LEU A 106 -13.71 -15.94 -9.90
N LEU A 107 -12.99 -14.83 -9.81
CA LEU A 107 -11.83 -14.53 -10.65
C LEU A 107 -10.72 -15.58 -10.48
N LEU A 108 -10.43 -15.98 -9.24
CA LEU A 108 -9.46 -17.03 -8.96
C LEU A 108 -9.87 -18.36 -9.60
N TYR A 109 -11.13 -18.76 -9.45
CA TYR A 109 -11.62 -20.02 -10.02
C TYR A 109 -11.61 -20.00 -11.56
N PHE A 110 -12.01 -18.87 -12.14
CA PHE A 110 -11.95 -18.65 -13.59
C PHE A 110 -10.51 -18.71 -14.12
N GLY A 111 -9.58 -18.02 -13.45
CA GLY A 111 -8.15 -18.08 -13.78
C GLY A 111 -7.58 -19.50 -13.70
N LYS A 112 -7.95 -20.27 -12.66
CA LYS A 112 -7.55 -21.69 -12.54
C LYS A 112 -8.10 -22.55 -13.66
N TYR A 113 -9.35 -22.33 -14.06
CA TYR A 113 -9.98 -23.05 -15.17
C TYR A 113 -9.22 -22.79 -16.48
N LEU A 114 -8.94 -21.52 -16.80
CA LEU A 114 -8.16 -21.15 -17.98
C LEU A 114 -6.74 -21.73 -17.92
N ALA A 115 -6.06 -21.66 -16.77
CA ALA A 115 -4.71 -22.19 -16.60
C ALA A 115 -4.60 -23.71 -16.75
N LYS A 116 -5.69 -24.46 -16.53
CA LYS A 116 -5.72 -25.91 -16.78
C LYS A 116 -5.83 -26.23 -18.27
N ASN A 117 -6.58 -25.42 -19.01
CA ASN A 117 -6.90 -25.69 -20.41
C ASN A 117 -5.88 -25.06 -21.38
N ILE A 118 -5.27 -23.92 -21.02
CA ILE A 118 -4.42 -23.12 -21.90
C ILE A 118 -3.01 -23.02 -21.33
N LYS A 119 -2.04 -23.68 -21.97
CA LYS A 119 -0.63 -23.69 -21.52
C LYS A 119 0.00 -22.29 -21.49
N THR A 120 -0.25 -21.47 -22.51
CA THR A 120 0.28 -20.11 -22.59
C THR A 120 -0.25 -19.24 -21.45
N PHE A 121 -1.57 -19.28 -21.21
CA PHE A 121 -2.20 -18.56 -20.09
C PHE A 121 -1.54 -18.91 -18.75
N LYS A 122 -1.32 -20.21 -18.50
CA LYS A 122 -0.67 -20.67 -17.27
C LYS A 122 0.73 -20.08 -17.08
N ILE A 123 1.56 -20.10 -18.12
CA ILE A 123 2.93 -19.57 -18.03
C ILE A 123 2.89 -18.04 -17.87
N SER A 124 2.10 -17.36 -18.69
CA SER A 124 1.97 -15.89 -18.66
C SER A 124 1.57 -15.39 -17.27
N PHE A 125 0.52 -15.95 -16.67
CA PHE A 125 0.06 -15.47 -15.35
C PHE A 125 0.86 -16.01 -14.16
N CYS A 126 1.85 -16.89 -14.36
CA CYS A 126 2.89 -17.12 -13.37
C CYS A 126 3.97 -16.02 -13.40
N VAL A 127 4.28 -15.49 -14.58
CA VAL A 127 5.42 -14.57 -14.79
C VAL A 127 5.00 -13.09 -14.73
N ILE A 128 3.86 -12.72 -15.33
CA ILE A 128 3.39 -11.33 -15.40
C ILE A 128 3.32 -10.64 -14.03
N PRO A 129 2.76 -11.25 -12.97
CA PRO A 129 2.71 -10.58 -11.65
C PRO A 129 4.11 -10.24 -11.13
N LEU A 130 5.10 -11.12 -11.34
CA LEU A 130 6.48 -10.89 -10.92
C LEU A 130 7.12 -9.75 -11.70
N VAL A 131 6.92 -9.71 -13.02
CA VAL A 131 7.42 -8.63 -13.88
C VAL A 131 6.78 -7.30 -13.51
N LEU A 132 5.47 -7.27 -13.23
CA LEU A 132 4.78 -6.06 -12.77
C LEU A 132 5.31 -5.59 -11.42
N LEU A 133 5.46 -6.48 -10.44
CA LEU A 133 6.00 -6.12 -9.13
C LEU A 133 7.43 -5.58 -9.23
N LEU A 134 8.28 -6.21 -10.04
CA LEU A 134 9.63 -5.72 -10.31
C LEU A 134 9.60 -4.34 -10.98
N PHE A 135 8.74 -4.16 -11.98
CA PHE A 135 8.58 -2.87 -12.65
C PHE A 135 8.15 -1.78 -11.68
N LEU A 136 7.17 -2.06 -10.81
CA LEU A 136 6.70 -1.11 -9.79
C LEU A 136 7.78 -0.76 -8.77
N PHE A 137 8.62 -1.72 -8.38
CA PHE A 137 9.75 -1.48 -7.49
C PHE A 137 10.83 -0.59 -8.12
N LEU A 138 10.98 -0.67 -9.45
CA LEU A 138 11.96 0.11 -10.21
C LEU A 138 11.41 1.47 -10.67
N LEU A 139 10.12 1.76 -10.44
CA LEU A 139 9.57 3.07 -10.79
C LEU A 139 10.27 4.16 -9.98
N PRO A 140 10.66 5.28 -10.63
CA PRO A 140 11.14 6.45 -9.90
C PRO A 140 10.01 7.05 -9.05
N ASP A 141 10.34 8.09 -8.27
CA ASP A 141 9.37 8.83 -7.46
C ASP A 141 8.10 9.17 -8.25
N THR A 142 6.99 8.58 -7.83
CA THR A 142 5.66 8.74 -8.44
C THR A 142 4.90 9.94 -7.87
N THR A 143 5.55 10.79 -7.09
CA THR A 143 4.98 12.02 -6.56
C THR A 143 4.62 12.97 -7.69
N VAL A 144 3.36 13.39 -7.72
CA VAL A 144 2.85 14.35 -8.69
C VAL A 144 2.67 15.71 -8.03
N LYS A 145 3.38 16.72 -8.55
CA LYS A 145 3.29 18.13 -8.14
C LYS A 145 2.90 18.96 -9.36
N LYS A 146 1.80 19.73 -9.28
CA LYS A 146 1.38 20.66 -10.34
C LYS A 146 1.24 22.08 -9.79
N GLU A 147 1.79 23.04 -10.54
CA GLU A 147 1.84 24.47 -10.16
C GLU A 147 2.39 24.67 -8.76
N TRP A 148 3.48 23.98 -8.46
CA TRP A 148 4.10 23.95 -7.14
C TRP A 148 5.00 25.17 -6.92
N ASN A 149 4.60 26.02 -5.98
CA ASN A 149 5.36 27.19 -5.57
C ASN A 149 5.77 27.00 -4.11
N GLU A 150 7.07 26.92 -3.84
CA GLU A 150 7.59 26.75 -2.49
C GLU A 150 8.49 27.92 -2.06
N VAL A 151 8.40 28.26 -0.78
CA VAL A 151 9.25 29.23 -0.09
C VAL A 151 9.84 28.53 1.11
N VAL A 152 11.18 28.44 1.15
CA VAL A 152 11.92 27.83 2.24
C VAL A 152 12.58 28.93 3.06
N GLY A 153 12.16 29.06 4.31
CA GLY A 153 12.77 29.92 5.32
C GLY A 153 13.76 29.16 6.19
N GLN A 154 14.33 29.83 7.19
CA GLN A 154 15.26 29.22 8.14
C GLN A 154 14.56 28.16 9.02
N ASN A 155 13.36 28.50 9.52
CA ASN A 155 12.55 27.66 10.42
C ASN A 155 11.10 27.51 9.92
N SER A 156 10.90 27.73 8.63
CA SER A 156 9.58 27.69 8.01
C SER A 156 9.66 27.14 6.60
N TYR A 157 8.56 26.55 6.17
CA TYR A 157 8.36 26.06 4.82
C TYR A 157 6.92 26.33 4.43
N SER A 158 6.72 27.04 3.32
CA SER A 158 5.40 27.26 2.76
C SER A 158 5.37 26.74 1.32
N ALA A 159 4.31 26.04 0.96
CA ALA A 159 4.07 25.62 -0.41
C ALA A 159 2.61 25.78 -0.79
N TYR A 160 2.36 26.29 -1.99
CA TYR A 160 1.03 26.34 -2.60
C TYR A 160 1.07 25.61 -3.95
N PHE A 161 0.02 24.86 -4.25
CA PHE A 161 -0.05 23.97 -5.39
C PHE A 161 -1.49 23.73 -5.87
N LEU A 162 -1.64 23.61 -7.19
CA LEU A 162 -2.93 23.27 -7.79
C LEU A 162 -3.27 21.78 -7.60
N TYR A 163 -2.27 20.92 -7.57
CA TYR A 163 -2.46 19.49 -7.33
C TYR A 163 -1.19 18.85 -6.74
N PHE A 164 -1.37 18.11 -5.64
CA PHE A 164 -0.34 17.34 -4.99
C PHE A 164 -0.83 15.93 -4.64
N ASN A 165 -0.09 14.94 -5.10
CA ASN A 165 -0.31 13.55 -4.77
C ASN A 165 1.04 12.86 -4.60
N GLY A 166 1.46 12.66 -3.35
CA GLY A 166 2.75 12.10 -3.00
C GLY A 166 3.31 12.60 -1.68
N GLU A 167 4.64 12.62 -1.58
CA GLU A 167 5.39 13.02 -0.39
C GLU A 167 6.28 14.24 -0.63
N LYS A 168 6.39 15.10 0.39
CA LYS A 168 7.40 16.16 0.47
C LYS A 168 8.11 16.05 1.80
N GLU A 169 9.42 15.92 1.73
CA GLU A 169 10.31 15.86 2.88
C GLU A 169 10.94 17.22 3.15
N ILE A 170 10.97 17.61 4.43
CA ILE A 170 11.61 18.83 4.91
C ILE A 170 12.59 18.43 6.03
N PRO A 171 13.91 18.48 5.77
CA PRO A 171 14.92 18.13 6.76
C PRO A 171 15.08 19.25 7.80
N VAL A 172 15.22 18.86 9.07
CA VAL A 172 15.43 19.74 10.23
C VAL A 172 16.55 19.16 11.08
N GLU A 173 17.63 19.92 11.28
CA GLU A 173 18.74 19.51 12.15
C GLU A 173 18.40 19.81 13.60
N ALA A 174 18.39 18.82 14.49
CA ALA A 174 18.09 19.00 15.92
C ALA A 174 19.17 18.38 16.82
N LYS A 175 19.36 18.92 18.03
CA LYS A 175 20.34 18.43 19.00
C LYS A 175 19.71 17.61 20.11
N ALA A 176 20.45 16.64 20.63
CA ALA A 176 20.04 15.86 21.79
C ALA A 176 19.73 16.79 22.98
N GLY A 177 18.60 16.55 23.65
CA GLY A 177 18.10 17.36 24.76
C GLY A 177 17.24 18.55 24.35
N GLU A 178 16.99 18.75 23.05
CA GLU A 178 16.01 19.74 22.57
C GLU A 178 14.61 19.13 22.41
N GLU A 179 13.57 19.96 22.53
CA GLU A 179 12.22 19.64 22.09
C GLU A 179 11.98 20.31 20.72
N LEU A 180 11.67 19.50 19.71
CA LEU A 180 11.24 19.94 18.40
C LEU A 180 9.71 20.08 18.38
N ARG A 181 9.22 21.30 18.17
CA ARG A 181 7.80 21.58 17.95
C ARG A 181 7.56 21.95 16.51
N VAL A 182 6.65 21.24 15.85
CA VAL A 182 6.28 21.48 14.45
C VAL A 182 4.80 21.80 14.37
N LYS A 183 4.48 22.95 13.77
CA LYS A 183 3.12 23.38 13.47
C LYS A 183 2.90 23.27 11.97
N VAL A 184 1.89 22.51 11.56
CA VAL A 184 1.52 22.33 10.16
C VAL A 184 0.10 22.86 9.98
N GLN A 185 -0.05 23.87 9.13
CA GLN A 185 -1.34 24.35 8.66
C GLN A 185 -1.56 23.86 7.23
N VAL A 186 -2.71 23.24 6.99
CA VAL A 186 -3.07 22.71 5.68
C VAL A 186 -4.22 23.52 5.13
N GLN A 187 -3.99 24.13 3.97
CA GLN A 187 -5.04 24.78 3.18
C GLN A 187 -5.58 23.72 2.23
N ASN A 188 -6.76 23.16 2.54
CA ASN A 188 -7.38 22.11 1.74
C ASN A 188 -8.62 22.66 1.01
N GLU A 189 -8.44 23.01 -0.26
CA GLU A 189 -9.49 23.67 -1.06
C GLU A 189 -10.48 22.69 -1.70
N ASN A 190 -10.08 21.42 -1.86
CA ASN A 190 -10.84 20.43 -2.62
C ASN A 190 -11.26 19.19 -1.83
N GLY A 191 -11.00 19.17 -0.52
CA GLY A 191 -11.27 18.01 0.34
C GLY A 191 -10.34 16.81 0.08
N GLY A 192 -9.19 17.02 -0.58
CA GLY A 192 -8.20 15.96 -0.80
C GLY A 192 -7.63 15.42 0.51
N GLY A 193 -7.16 14.17 0.49
CA GLY A 193 -6.56 13.56 1.68
C GLY A 193 -5.19 14.16 1.99
N TYR A 194 -4.84 14.27 3.27
CA TYR A 194 -3.51 14.69 3.69
C TYR A 194 -3.12 14.03 5.00
N SER A 195 -1.82 13.90 5.23
CA SER A 195 -1.26 13.51 6.52
C SER A 195 0.15 14.07 6.66
N TYR A 196 0.65 14.14 7.88
CA TYR A 196 2.02 14.57 8.14
C TYR A 196 2.55 13.94 9.41
N TYR A 197 3.85 13.66 9.42
CA TYR A 197 4.56 13.02 10.53
C TYR A 197 6.04 13.37 10.52
N ILE A 198 6.76 13.00 11.58
CA ILE A 198 8.21 13.17 11.70
C ILE A 198 8.88 11.81 11.71
N VAL A 199 9.98 11.68 10.96
CA VAL A 199 10.87 10.52 10.98
C VAL A 199 12.29 10.90 11.41
N ASP A 200 13.03 9.94 11.96
CA ASP A 200 14.47 10.10 12.18
C ASP A 200 15.31 9.77 10.93
N GLY A 201 16.63 9.93 11.03
CA GLY A 201 17.57 9.54 9.97
C GLY A 201 17.59 8.04 9.63
N GLN A 202 16.84 7.19 10.34
CA GLN A 202 16.61 5.78 10.00
C GLN A 202 15.23 5.54 9.38
N ASN A 203 14.51 6.62 9.04
CA ASN A 203 13.16 6.62 8.50
C ASN A 203 12.10 5.96 9.43
N ARG A 204 12.35 5.97 10.74
CA ARG A 204 11.40 5.45 11.73
C ARG A 204 10.45 6.57 12.12
N THR A 205 9.14 6.32 12.03
CA THR A 205 8.12 7.30 12.44
C THR A 205 8.18 7.52 13.95
N LEU A 206 8.41 8.77 14.36
CA LEU A 206 8.56 9.16 15.75
C LEU A 206 7.33 9.89 16.31
N SER A 207 6.62 10.62 15.46
CA SER A 207 5.41 11.33 15.85
C SER A 207 4.45 11.45 14.68
N GLN A 208 3.17 11.18 14.95
CA GLN A 208 2.04 11.45 14.06
C GLN A 208 1.06 12.34 14.82
N LEU A 209 0.31 13.18 14.09
CA LEU A 209 -0.68 14.05 14.72
C LEU A 209 -1.72 13.21 15.48
N GLN A 210 -1.82 13.42 16.78
CA GLN A 210 -3.01 13.03 17.54
C GLN A 210 -4.06 14.12 17.34
N GLU A 211 -5.29 13.73 17.01
CA GLU A 211 -6.41 14.62 16.61
C GLU A 211 -6.66 15.80 17.58
N GLU A 212 -6.23 15.69 18.83
CA GLU A 212 -6.39 16.74 19.86
C GLU A 212 -5.31 17.84 19.81
N SER A 213 -4.16 17.59 19.19
CA SER A 213 -3.03 18.52 19.13
C SER A 213 -2.89 19.15 17.74
N ARG A 214 -2.74 20.48 17.67
CA ARG A 214 -2.41 21.20 16.42
C ARG A 214 -0.91 21.27 16.13
N GLU A 215 -0.10 20.62 16.96
CA GLU A 215 1.36 20.69 16.94
C GLU A 215 1.93 19.29 17.18
N LEU A 216 2.93 18.90 16.39
CA LEU A 216 3.75 17.73 16.66
C LEU A 216 4.86 18.15 17.62
N LYS A 217 5.03 17.41 18.71
CA LYS A 217 6.11 17.62 19.68
C LYS A 217 6.97 16.37 19.76
N LEU A 218 8.28 16.55 19.68
CA LEU A 218 9.23 15.46 19.71
C LEU A 218 10.42 15.83 20.60
N ASN A 219 10.67 15.02 21.62
CA ASN A 219 11.90 15.11 22.41
C ASN A 219 13.04 14.46 21.65
N ILE A 220 14.14 15.19 21.48
CA ILE A 220 15.27 14.77 20.67
C ILE A 220 16.26 14.01 21.55
N GLU A 221 16.30 12.69 21.40
CA GLU A 221 17.23 11.85 22.16
C GLU A 221 18.65 11.85 21.56
N LYS A 222 18.76 12.08 20.25
CA LYS A 222 20.04 12.00 19.51
C LYS A 222 20.16 13.17 18.54
N THR A 223 21.31 13.83 18.57
CA THR A 223 21.63 14.86 17.59
C THR A 223 21.65 14.28 16.18
N GLY A 224 20.95 14.92 15.24
CA GLY A 224 20.88 14.49 13.85
C GLY A 224 19.83 15.22 13.03
N THR A 225 19.63 14.77 11.80
CA THR A 225 18.58 15.27 10.92
C THR A 225 17.29 14.49 11.15
N TYR A 226 16.23 15.23 11.43
CA TYR A 226 14.86 14.75 11.52
C TYR A 226 14.09 15.28 10.31
N THR A 227 13.20 14.48 9.74
CA THR A 227 12.49 14.86 8.52
C THR A 227 11.01 15.00 8.81
N ILE A 228 10.46 16.18 8.54
CA ILE A 228 9.01 16.40 8.50
C ILE A 228 8.53 15.92 7.13
N VAL A 229 7.64 14.94 7.12
CA VAL A 229 7.06 14.37 5.91
C VAL A 229 5.64 14.87 5.76
N LEU A 230 5.35 15.53 4.64
CA LEU A 230 4.03 15.98 4.25
C LEU A 230 3.48 15.08 3.14
N LYS A 231 2.27 14.55 3.32
CA LYS A 231 1.57 13.73 2.32
C LYS A 231 0.33 14.41 1.79
N GLY A 232 0.14 14.32 0.48
CA GLY A 232 -1.10 14.68 -0.19
C GLY A 232 -1.65 13.50 -0.98
N ASN A 233 -2.97 13.37 -1.00
CA ASN A 233 -3.72 12.46 -1.85
C ASN A 233 -4.74 13.27 -2.66
N GLY A 234 -4.34 13.66 -3.87
CA GLY A 234 -5.14 14.52 -4.74
C GLY A 234 -5.47 15.87 -4.11
N LEU A 235 -4.57 16.42 -3.29
CA LEU A 235 -4.76 17.64 -2.52
C LEU A 235 -4.57 18.88 -3.39
N ARG A 236 -5.43 19.89 -3.22
CA ARG A 236 -5.27 21.24 -3.77
C ARG A 236 -5.23 22.25 -2.63
N GLY A 237 -4.35 23.25 -2.75
CA GLY A 237 -4.17 24.32 -1.78
C GLY A 237 -2.71 24.41 -1.35
N GLY A 238 -2.40 24.24 -0.06
CA GLY A 238 -1.05 24.47 0.42
C GLY A 238 -0.72 23.92 1.79
N PHE A 239 0.57 23.94 2.12
CA PHE A 239 1.13 23.65 3.43
C PHE A 239 1.90 24.86 3.93
N ASP A 240 1.63 25.25 5.17
CA ASP A 240 2.46 26.19 5.93
C ASP A 240 2.99 25.46 7.16
N VAL A 241 4.31 25.28 7.20
CA VAL A 241 5.03 24.55 8.22
C VAL A 241 5.97 25.49 8.93
N GLU A 242 5.92 25.48 10.26
CA GLU A 242 6.84 26.22 11.12
C GLU A 242 7.38 25.26 12.17
N TRP A 243 8.67 25.37 12.48
CA TRP A 243 9.27 24.58 13.56
C TRP A 243 10.12 25.42 14.51
N GLN A 244 10.15 24.98 15.76
CA GLN A 244 10.94 25.58 16.83
C GLN A 244 11.69 24.50 17.60
N GLN A 245 12.89 24.86 18.03
CA GLN A 245 13.72 24.05 18.92
C GLN A 245 13.85 24.80 20.23
N ARG A 246 13.54 24.12 21.33
CA ARG A 246 13.76 24.66 22.67
C ARG A 246 14.62 23.71 23.46
N GLN A 247 15.50 24.27 24.28
CA GLN A 247 16.15 23.51 25.34
C GLN A 247 15.07 22.96 26.27
N GLN A 248 15.19 21.69 26.65
CA GLN A 248 14.27 21.10 27.60
C GLN A 248 14.56 21.69 28.99
N ASP A 249 13.67 22.54 29.49
CA ASP A 249 13.74 23.01 30.89
C ASP A 249 13.59 21.78 31.79
N THR A 250 14.65 21.48 32.53
CA THR A 250 14.75 20.31 33.43
C THR A 250 14.13 20.61 34.78
#